data_AF-A0A9D8RUI3-F1
#
_entry.id   AF-A0A9D8RUI3-F1
#
_cell.length_a   1.000
_cell.length_b   1.000
_cell.length_c   1.000
_cell.angle_alpha   90.00
_cell.angle_beta   90.00
_cell.angle_gamma   90.00
#
_symmetry.space_group_name_H-M   'P 1'
#
loop_
_entity.id
_entity.type
_entity.pdbx_description
1 polymer ?
#
loop_
_entity_poly.entity_id
_entity_poly.type
_entity_poly.pdbx_seq_one_letter_code
_entity_poly.pdbx_strand_id
1 'polypeptide(L)'
;AKDNVITAACSANPSASYYVAYAKRIVEYITEHEAAVNNLMNSTLFPMMLTIIIEQNRADTLERLNSSVAGGMKLSVAADTTASLCVGGVATAIYLWVRGGKEKPADVFSEEIGALISNILK
;
A
#
# COMPACT_ATOMS: atom_id res chain seq x y z
N ALA A 1 -4.32 31.39 2.91
CA ALA A 1 -5.11 30.33 2.25
C ALA A 1 -4.24 29.09 2.07
N LYS A 2 -4.11 28.24 3.10
CA LYS A 2 -3.26 27.03 3.07
C LYS A 2 -3.80 25.84 3.89
N ASP A 3 -5.12 25.81 4.19
CA ASP A 3 -5.68 24.78 5.09
C ASP A 3 -6.81 23.93 4.47
N ASN A 4 -6.93 23.87 3.13
CA ASN A 4 -8.10 23.23 2.49
C ASN A 4 -7.80 22.00 1.62
N VAL A 5 -6.64 21.36 1.74
CA VAL A 5 -6.35 20.14 0.94
C VAL A 5 -6.44 18.84 1.76
N ILE A 6 -6.46 18.91 3.09
CA ILE A 6 -6.51 17.70 3.96
C ILE A 6 -7.94 17.37 4.41
N THR A 7 -8.88 18.30 4.30
CA THR A 7 -10.25 18.18 4.83
C THR A 7 -11.26 17.49 3.90
N ALA A 8 -10.86 17.12 2.68
CA ALA A 8 -11.71 16.29 1.81
C ALA A 8 -11.64 14.78 2.13
N ALA A 9 -10.81 14.35 3.09
CA ALA A 9 -10.55 12.94 3.39
C ALA A 9 -11.61 12.24 4.26
N CYS A 10 -12.73 12.91 4.59
CA CYS A 10 -13.81 12.34 5.42
C CYS A 10 -15.08 11.96 4.65
N SER A 11 -15.07 11.91 3.31
CA SER A 11 -16.16 11.28 2.54
C SER A 11 -15.79 9.85 2.14
N ALA A 12 -16.38 8.90 2.87
CA ALA A 12 -16.93 7.61 2.44
C ALA A 12 -16.22 6.83 1.31
N ASN A 13 -15.78 5.60 1.65
CA ASN A 13 -15.09 4.59 0.85
C ASN A 13 -13.62 4.93 0.48
N PRO A 14 -12.62 4.18 0.97
CA PRO A 14 -11.35 4.09 0.30
C PRO A 14 -11.61 3.30 -0.98
N SER A 15 -11.93 4.01 -2.05
CA SER A 15 -11.97 3.42 -3.38
C SER A 15 -10.63 2.75 -3.67
N ALA A 16 -10.63 1.72 -4.51
CA ALA A 16 -9.38 1.11 -4.99
C ALA A 16 -8.35 2.15 -5.43
N SER A 17 -8.80 3.28 -5.99
CA SER A 17 -7.93 4.40 -6.37
C SER A 17 -7.11 5.02 -5.23
N TYR A 18 -7.60 5.05 -3.99
CA TYR A 18 -6.80 5.51 -2.84
C TYR A 18 -5.60 4.61 -2.61
N TYR A 19 -5.83 3.30 -2.53
CA TYR A 19 -4.76 2.32 -2.30
C TYR A 19 -3.80 2.22 -3.50
N VAL A 20 -4.31 2.38 -4.73
CA VAL A 20 -3.49 2.48 -5.94
C VAL A 20 -2.58 3.70 -5.88
N ALA A 21 -3.11 4.88 -5.52
CA ALA A 21 -2.32 6.10 -5.37
C ALA A 21 -1.28 5.97 -4.25
N TYR A 22 -1.65 5.35 -3.13
CA TYR A 22 -0.74 5.08 -2.02
C TYR A 22 0.43 4.17 -2.45
N ALA A 23 0.13 3.06 -3.12
CA ALA A 23 1.16 2.15 -3.63
C ALA A 23 2.09 2.83 -4.65
N LYS A 24 1.53 3.62 -5.58
CA LYS A 24 2.33 4.41 -6.53
C LYS A 24 3.28 5.36 -5.80
N ARG A 25 2.80 6.04 -4.74
CA ARG A 25 3.64 6.95 -3.96
C ARG A 25 4.77 6.24 -3.24
N ILE A 26 4.56 4.99 -2.80
CA ILE A 26 5.65 4.17 -2.23
C ILE A 26 6.70 3.84 -3.29
N VAL A 27 6.28 3.45 -4.50
CA VAL A 27 7.21 3.16 -5.60
C VAL A 27 8.02 4.39 -6.00
N GLU A 28 7.37 5.56 -6.08
CA GLU A 28 8.03 6.86 -6.30
C GLU A 28 9.05 7.15 -5.20
N TYR A 29 8.66 7.04 -3.93
CA TYR A 29 9.56 7.25 -2.79
C TYR A 29 10.79 6.34 -2.85
N ILE A 30 10.60 5.06 -3.18
CA ILE A 30 11.70 4.10 -3.31
C ILE A 30 12.69 4.51 -4.41
N THR A 31 12.16 5.04 -5.50
CA THR A 31 12.96 5.51 -6.64
C THR A 31 13.70 6.80 -6.30
N GLU A 32 13.03 7.75 -5.63
CA GLU A 32 13.61 9.03 -5.18
C GLU A 32 14.70 8.83 -4.11
N HIS A 33 14.62 7.76 -3.30
CA HIS A 33 15.48 7.52 -2.14
C HIS A 33 16.25 6.20 -2.21
N GLU A 34 16.64 5.76 -3.40
CA GLU A 34 17.25 4.45 -3.65
C GLU A 34 18.40 4.09 -2.70
N ALA A 35 19.34 5.01 -2.47
CA ALA A 35 20.48 4.74 -1.59
C ALA A 35 20.04 4.44 -0.13
N ALA A 36 19.06 5.19 0.38
CA ALA A 36 18.53 4.99 1.71
C ALA A 36 17.75 3.66 1.79
N VAL A 37 16.94 3.35 0.78
CA VAL A 37 16.22 2.07 0.70
C VAL A 37 17.18 0.89 0.65
N ASN A 38 18.23 0.97 -0.18
CA ASN A 38 19.23 -0.09 -0.28
C ASN A 38 19.98 -0.29 1.05
N ASN A 39 20.33 0.80 1.74
CA ASN A 39 20.93 0.69 3.08
C ASN A 39 19.96 0.07 4.08
N LEU A 40 18.68 0.43 4.02
CA LEU A 40 17.64 -0.12 4.89
C LEU A 40 17.45 -1.61 4.65
N MET A 41 17.35 -2.05 3.40
CA MET A 41 17.14 -3.46 3.04
C MET A 41 18.31 -4.37 3.42
N ASN A 42 19.54 -3.85 3.40
CA ASN A 42 20.73 -4.58 3.80
C ASN A 42 20.98 -4.53 5.31
N SER A 43 20.16 -3.80 6.07
CA SER A 43 20.24 -3.74 7.52
C SER A 43 19.70 -5.02 8.17
N THR A 44 20.34 -5.44 9.25
CA THR A 44 19.82 -6.53 10.12
C THR A 44 18.47 -6.19 10.74
N LEU A 45 18.12 -4.91 10.83
CA LEU A 45 16.83 -4.43 11.35
C LEU A 45 15.71 -4.51 10.31
N PHE A 46 16.01 -4.73 9.02
CA PHE A 46 15.04 -4.69 7.95
C PHE A 46 13.80 -5.57 8.19
N PRO A 47 13.94 -6.85 8.61
CA PRO A 47 12.78 -7.70 8.82
C PRO A 47 11.83 -7.12 9.88
N MET A 48 12.38 -6.60 10.98
CA MET A 48 11.59 -5.99 12.05
C MET A 48 10.88 -4.72 11.58
N MET A 49 11.59 -3.83 10.86
CA MET A 49 10.98 -2.62 10.32
C MET A 49 9.89 -2.93 9.30
N LEU A 50 10.11 -3.92 8.44
CA LEU A 50 9.12 -4.38 7.48
C LEU A 50 7.86 -4.90 8.19
N THR A 51 8.01 -5.71 9.24
CA THR A 51 6.87 -6.17 10.05
C THR A 51 6.10 -5.01 10.68
N ILE A 52 6.79 -4.02 11.26
CA ILE A 52 6.15 -2.85 11.86
C ILE A 52 5.35 -2.08 10.81
N ILE A 53 5.95 -1.82 9.65
CA ILE A 53 5.32 -1.09 8.54
C ILE A 53 4.10 -1.86 8.03
N ILE A 54 4.21 -3.18 7.86
CA ILE A 54 3.10 -4.04 7.44
C ILE A 54 1.96 -3.97 8.45
N GLU A 55 2.23 -4.15 9.75
CA GLU A 55 1.17 -4.16 10.77
C GLU A 55 0.49 -2.79 10.92
N GLN A 56 1.23 -1.69 10.85
CA GLN A 56 0.65 -0.35 10.87
C GLN A 56 -0.28 -0.12 9.67
N ASN A 57 0.21 -0.43 8.46
CA ASN A 57 -0.60 -0.27 7.25
C ASN A 57 -1.80 -1.22 7.23
N ARG A 58 -1.66 -2.43 7.79
CA ARG A 58 -2.75 -3.41 7.90
C ARG A 58 -3.83 -2.90 8.85
N ALA A 59 -3.46 -2.36 10.00
CA ALA A 59 -4.39 -1.78 10.96
C ALA A 59 -5.16 -0.60 10.35
N ASP A 60 -4.45 0.34 9.72
CA ASP A 60 -5.05 1.49 9.04
C ASP A 60 -5.99 1.05 7.91
N THR A 61 -5.58 0.05 7.13
CA THR A 61 -6.39 -0.51 6.04
C THR A 61 -7.64 -1.19 6.58
N LEU A 62 -7.53 -1.96 7.66
CA LEU A 62 -8.65 -2.64 8.30
C LEU A 62 -9.68 -1.65 8.84
N GLU A 63 -9.23 -0.58 9.53
CA GLU A 63 -10.12 0.46 10.03
C GLU A 63 -10.93 1.12 8.91
N ARG A 64 -10.26 1.44 7.79
CA ARG A 64 -10.90 2.03 6.61
C ARG A 64 -11.88 1.06 5.94
N LEU A 65 -11.52 -0.21 5.80
CA LEU A 65 -12.40 -1.23 5.24
C LEU A 65 -13.64 -1.45 6.12
N ASN A 66 -13.48 -1.53 7.44
CA ASN A 66 -14.60 -1.65 8.38
C ASN A 66 -15.56 -0.46 8.30
N SER A 67 -15.01 0.76 8.23
CA SER A 67 -15.81 1.97 8.02
C SER A 67 -16.61 1.94 6.71
N SER A 68 -16.05 1.33 5.68
CA SER A 68 -16.66 1.22 4.35
C SER A 68 -17.74 0.16 4.30
N VAL A 69 -17.50 -0.98 4.94
CA VAL A 69 -18.50 -2.05 5.13
C VAL A 69 -19.68 -1.51 5.93
N ALA A 70 -19.44 -0.74 6.99
CA ALA A 70 -20.50 -0.05 7.73
C ALA A 70 -21.26 0.97 6.86
N GLY A 71 -20.59 1.57 5.87
CA GLY A 71 -21.18 2.44 4.86
C GLY A 71 -21.84 1.72 3.67
N GLY A 72 -21.92 0.38 3.69
CA GLY A 72 -22.63 -0.42 2.67
C GLY A 72 -21.74 -1.02 1.58
N MET A 73 -20.42 -0.86 1.64
CA MET A 73 -19.49 -1.62 0.77
C MET A 73 -19.64 -3.12 1.04
N LYS A 74 -19.71 -3.92 -0.03
CA LYS A 74 -19.67 -5.38 0.07
C LYS A 74 -18.28 -5.87 -0.30
N LEU A 75 -17.63 -6.56 0.62
CA LEU A 75 -16.39 -7.26 0.34
C LEU A 75 -16.69 -8.72 0.02
N SER A 76 -15.93 -9.29 -0.91
CA SER A 76 -16.01 -10.72 -1.26
C SER A 76 -15.50 -11.64 -0.13
N VAL A 77 -14.67 -11.10 0.78
CA VAL A 77 -14.12 -11.79 1.95
C VAL A 77 -14.11 -10.85 3.16
N ALA A 78 -13.81 -11.37 4.36
CA ALA A 78 -13.74 -10.57 5.58
C ALA A 78 -12.71 -9.43 5.47
N ALA A 79 -13.03 -8.27 6.06
CA ALA A 79 -12.19 -7.06 5.97
C ALA A 79 -10.75 -7.28 6.47
N ASP A 80 -10.57 -8.09 7.51
CA ASP A 80 -9.24 -8.46 8.05
C ASP A 80 -8.40 -9.25 7.04
N THR A 81 -9.04 -10.20 6.33
CA THR A 81 -8.40 -10.97 5.25
C THR A 81 -8.08 -10.07 4.07
N THR A 82 -9.00 -9.19 3.66
CA THR A 82 -8.75 -8.20 2.59
C THR A 82 -7.58 -7.28 2.94
N ALA A 83 -7.54 -6.74 4.16
CA ALA A 83 -6.47 -5.86 4.62
C ALA A 83 -5.11 -6.57 4.58
N SER A 84 -5.05 -7.80 5.08
CA SER A 84 -3.84 -8.61 5.12
C SER A 84 -3.32 -8.93 3.71
N LEU A 85 -4.21 -9.30 2.79
CA LEU A 85 -3.85 -9.55 1.39
C LEU A 85 -3.37 -8.29 0.68
N CYS A 86 -4.06 -7.16 0.88
CA CYS A 86 -3.72 -5.90 0.24
C CYS A 86 -2.34 -5.42 0.70
N VAL A 87 -2.12 -5.32 2.01
CA VAL A 87 -0.87 -4.78 2.57
C VAL A 87 0.28 -5.77 2.43
N GLY A 88 0.08 -7.03 2.81
CA GLY A 88 1.11 -8.07 2.73
C GLY A 88 1.53 -8.37 1.29
N GLY A 89 0.57 -8.42 0.37
CA GLY A 89 0.82 -8.63 -1.05
C GLY A 89 1.62 -7.49 -1.68
N VAL A 90 1.22 -6.24 -1.43
CA VAL A 90 1.94 -5.05 -1.91
C VAL A 90 3.35 -4.98 -1.32
N ALA A 91 3.51 -5.16 -0.02
CA ALA A 91 4.82 -5.12 0.64
C ALA A 91 5.76 -6.21 0.09
N THR A 92 5.24 -7.41 -0.14
CA THR A 92 6.01 -8.52 -0.73
C THR A 92 6.41 -8.22 -2.16
N ALA A 93 5.49 -7.72 -2.99
CA ALA A 93 5.78 -7.36 -4.37
C ALA A 93 6.88 -6.29 -4.44
N ILE A 94 6.79 -5.25 -3.61
CA ILE A 94 7.79 -4.18 -3.52
C ILE A 94 9.14 -4.76 -3.10
N TYR A 95 9.18 -5.57 -2.04
CA TYR A 95 10.42 -6.19 -1.58
C TYR A 95 11.10 -7.00 -2.69
N LEU A 96 10.34 -7.83 -3.41
CA LEU A 96 10.89 -8.63 -4.51
C LEU A 96 11.38 -7.76 -5.66
N TRP A 97 10.65 -6.71 -6.01
CA TRP A 97 11.04 -5.79 -7.07
C TRP A 97 12.36 -5.08 -6.75
N VAL A 98 12.50 -4.51 -5.54
CA VAL A 98 13.74 -3.82 -5.16
C VAL A 98 14.91 -4.82 -5.02
N ARG A 99 14.69 -5.98 -4.38
CA ARG A 99 15.73 -7.01 -4.20
C ARG A 99 16.18 -7.62 -5.53
N GLY A 100 15.28 -7.75 -6.49
CA GLY A 100 15.57 -8.21 -7.85
C GLY A 100 16.32 -7.18 -8.70
N GLY A 101 16.71 -6.03 -8.14
CA GLY A 101 17.39 -4.99 -8.90
C GLY A 101 16.45 -4.20 -9.82
N LYS A 102 15.15 -4.17 -9.50
CA LYS A 102 14.11 -3.44 -10.23
C LYS A 102 14.07 -3.85 -11.71
N GLU A 103 13.99 -5.16 -11.98
CA GLU A 103 13.98 -5.73 -13.35
C GLU A 103 12.93 -5.09 -14.28
N LYS A 104 11.85 -4.54 -13.70
CA LYS A 104 10.84 -3.75 -14.41
C LYS A 104 10.95 -2.26 -14.07
N PRO A 105 10.71 -1.38 -15.05
CA PRO A 105 10.52 0.05 -14.81
C PRO A 105 9.46 0.34 -13.73
N ALA A 106 9.68 1.40 -12.96
CA ALA A 106 8.86 1.76 -11.80
C ALA A 106 7.40 2.09 -12.16
N ASP A 107 7.16 2.66 -13.33
CA ASP A 107 5.84 2.93 -13.90
C ASP A 107 5.10 1.62 -14.20
N VAL A 108 5.74 0.69 -14.91
CA VAL A 108 5.16 -0.65 -15.21
C VAL A 108 4.86 -1.40 -13.93
N PHE A 109 5.77 -1.38 -12.97
CA PHE A 109 5.57 -2.03 -11.68
C PHE A 109 4.42 -1.40 -10.86
N SER A 110 4.30 -0.07 -10.90
CA SER A 110 3.19 0.64 -10.23
C SER A 110 1.83 0.28 -10.84
N GLU A 111 1.76 0.10 -12.16
CA GLU A 111 0.54 -0.36 -12.84
C GLU A 111 0.15 -1.78 -12.41
N GLU A 112 1.12 -2.70 -12.32
CA GLU A 112 0.87 -4.07 -11.86
C GLU A 112 0.35 -4.11 -10.42
N ILE A 113 0.95 -3.34 -9.50
CA ILE A 113 0.43 -3.22 -8.13
C ILE A 113 -0.97 -2.61 -8.13
N GLY A 114 -1.20 -1.57 -8.92
CA GLY A 114 -2.50 -0.93 -9.01
C GLY A 114 -3.60 -1.89 -9.49
N ALA A 115 -3.28 -2.74 -10.46
CA ALA A 115 -4.17 -3.78 -10.95
C ALA A 115 -4.45 -4.86 -9.87
N LEU A 116 -3.43 -5.28 -9.12
CA LEU A 116 -3.58 -6.21 -8.00
C LEU A 116 -4.56 -5.68 -6.95
N ILE A 117 -4.32 -4.45 -6.46
CA ILE A 117 -5.16 -3.78 -5.47
C ILE A 117 -6.59 -3.66 -5.98
N SER A 118 -6.76 -3.21 -7.22
CA SER A 118 -8.09 -3.06 -7.83
C SER A 118 -8.82 -4.38 -7.94
N ASN A 119 -8.14 -5.49 -8.24
CA ASN A 119 -8.75 -6.81 -8.29
C ASN A 119 -9.18 -7.32 -6.91
N ILE A 120 -8.44 -6.99 -5.85
CA ILE A 120 -8.78 -7.37 -4.47
C ILE A 120 -10.00 -6.58 -3.95
N LEU A 121 -10.15 -5.32 -4.36
CA LEU A 121 -11.17 -4.39 -3.87
C LEU A 121 -12.37 -4.19 -4.81
N LYS A 122 -12.54 -5.09 -5.78
CA LYS A 122 -13.75 -5.18 -6.64
C LYS A 122 -14.96 -5.63 -5.82
#